data_AF-X1U8T4-F1
#
_entry.id   AF-X1U8T4-F1
#
_cell.length_a   1.000
_cell.length_b   1.000
_cell.length_c   1.000
_cell.angle_alpha   90.00
_cell.angle_beta   90.00
_cell.angle_gamma   90.00
#
_symmetry.space_group_name_H-M   'P 1'
#
loop_
_entity.id
_entity.type
_entity.pdbx_description
1 polymer ?
#
loop_
_entity_poly.entity_id
_entity_poly.type
_entity_poly.pdbx_seq_one_letter_code
_entity_poly.pdbx_strand_id
1 'polypeptide(L)'
;MFMCPDKLVILTEHPYSKRNEAYSHYRETPFEIPAFSAPVVPFRWTMKTAENHRSKIADELGLAYDPDKEPDLGFKTIWVQNHENQRELLDTFISAIEPKKSLIFFYAKHVPPPKDNRSMLPIGLR
;
A
#
# COMPACT_ATOMS: atom_id res chain seq x y z
N MET A 1 -6.75 5.06 14.23
CA MET A 1 -7.40 5.16 12.88
C MET A 1 -7.51 6.63 12.46
N PHE A 2 -7.78 6.96 11.19
CA PHE A 2 -7.79 8.36 10.71
C PHE A 2 -8.79 9.21 11.52
N MET A 3 -8.33 10.33 12.07
CA MET A 3 -9.08 11.20 13.00
C MET A 3 -9.65 10.50 14.25
N CYS A 4 -9.08 9.37 14.67
CA CYS A 4 -9.52 8.58 15.82
C CYS A 4 -8.38 8.41 16.84
N PRO A 5 -8.64 8.66 18.15
CA PRO A 5 -7.64 8.56 19.22
C PRO A 5 -7.28 7.12 19.58
N ASP A 6 -8.06 6.14 19.12
CA ASP A 6 -7.80 4.73 19.40
C ASP A 6 -6.90 4.11 18.33
N LYS A 7 -6.05 3.20 18.80
CA LYS A 7 -5.31 2.29 17.91
C LYS A 7 -6.22 1.18 17.41
N LEU A 8 -5.91 0.67 16.22
CA LEU A 8 -6.60 -0.47 15.63
C LEU A 8 -5.60 -1.61 15.50
N VAL A 9 -5.96 -2.80 15.99
CA VAL A 9 -5.20 -4.02 15.74
C VAL A 9 -6.01 -4.87 14.77
N ILE A 10 -5.41 -5.20 13.63
CA ILE A 10 -6.00 -6.11 12.64
C ILE A 10 -5.16 -7.39 12.58
N LEU A 11 -5.82 -8.54 12.50
CA LEU A 11 -5.14 -9.80 12.19
C LEU A 11 -5.01 -9.91 10.67
N THR A 12 -3.79 -10.03 10.19
CA THR A 12 -3.49 -10.14 8.76
C THR A 12 -3.01 -11.54 8.42
N GLU A 13 -3.59 -12.11 7.38
CA GLU A 13 -3.16 -13.39 6.78
C GLU A 13 -2.64 -13.12 5.37
N HIS A 14 -1.51 -13.74 5.01
CA HIS A 14 -0.97 -13.58 3.66
C HIS A 14 -1.94 -14.18 2.62
N PRO A 15 -2.30 -13.47 1.54
CA PRO A 15 -3.31 -13.93 0.57
C PRO A 15 -3.03 -15.31 -0.05
N TYR A 16 -1.75 -15.67 -0.15
CA TYR A 16 -1.29 -16.92 -0.75
C TYR A 16 -0.86 -18.00 0.25
N SER A 17 -0.92 -17.73 1.57
CA SER A 17 -0.49 -18.67 2.62
C SER A 17 -1.12 -20.07 2.48
N LYS A 18 -2.40 -20.14 2.16
CA LYS A 18 -3.14 -21.40 2.01
C LYS A 18 -3.06 -22.04 0.62
N ARG A 19 -2.55 -21.33 -0.38
CA ARG A 19 -2.70 -21.70 -1.81
C ARG A 19 -1.37 -21.83 -2.56
N ASN A 20 -0.27 -21.36 -1.98
CA ASN A 20 1.04 -21.41 -2.60
C ASN A 20 2.08 -21.86 -1.57
N GLU A 21 2.85 -22.89 -1.92
CA GLU A 21 3.85 -23.51 -1.05
C GLU A 21 4.91 -22.51 -0.59
N ALA A 22 5.35 -21.60 -1.47
CA ALA A 22 6.34 -20.58 -1.15
C ALA A 22 5.88 -19.65 -0.02
N TYR A 23 4.58 -19.48 0.18
CA TYR A 23 3.99 -18.62 1.22
C TYR A 23 3.38 -19.39 2.40
N SER A 24 3.41 -20.73 2.37
CA SER A 24 2.77 -21.57 3.39
C SER A 24 3.33 -21.42 4.80
N HIS A 25 4.58 -20.95 4.90
CA HIS A 25 5.27 -20.72 6.16
C HIS A 25 4.82 -19.43 6.87
N TYR A 26 4.11 -18.53 6.19
CA TYR A 26 3.59 -17.30 6.81
C TYR A 26 2.43 -17.61 7.75
N ARG A 27 2.50 -17.00 8.94
CA ARG A 27 1.47 -17.12 9.98
C ARG A 27 0.64 -15.85 10.05
N GLU A 28 -0.59 -15.99 10.52
CA GLU A 28 -1.43 -14.85 10.86
C GLU A 28 -0.68 -13.95 11.85
N THR A 29 -0.61 -12.66 11.52
CA THR A 29 0.20 -11.68 12.25
C THR A 29 -0.66 -10.49 12.66
N PRO A 30 -0.69 -10.12 13.96
CA PRO A 30 -1.35 -8.90 14.39
C PRO A 30 -0.58 -7.68 13.88
N PHE A 31 -1.29 -6.79 13.19
CA PHE A 31 -0.77 -5.53 12.69
C PHE A 31 -1.44 -4.38 13.41
N GLU A 32 -0.64 -3.56 14.09
CA GLU A 32 -1.10 -2.39 14.83
C GLU A 32 -1.04 -1.14 13.96
N ILE A 33 -2.17 -0.46 13.84
CA ILE A 33 -2.30 0.85 13.21
C ILE A 33 -2.47 1.89 14.33
N PRO A 34 -1.51 2.82 14.49
CA PRO A 34 -1.57 3.80 15.56
C PRO A 34 -2.80 4.74 15.50
N ALA A 35 -3.06 5.41 16.62
CA ALA A 35 -4.00 6.51 16.69
C ALA A 35 -3.66 7.58 15.64
N PHE A 36 -4.69 8.27 15.12
CA PHE A 36 -4.54 9.35 14.13
C PHE A 36 -3.79 8.96 12.84
N SER A 37 -3.69 7.67 12.53
CA SER A 37 -2.99 7.17 11.34
C SER A 37 -3.96 6.68 10.26
N ALA A 38 -3.54 6.80 9.01
CA ALA A 38 -4.23 6.22 7.84
C ALA A 38 -3.27 5.28 7.09
N PRO A 39 -3.62 4.00 6.88
CA PRO A 39 -2.80 3.11 6.07
C PRO A 39 -2.82 3.59 4.61
N VAL A 40 -1.67 3.48 3.94
CA VAL A 40 -1.50 3.85 2.53
C VAL A 40 -0.96 2.65 1.78
N VAL A 41 -1.58 2.35 0.64
CA VAL A 41 -1.09 1.35 -0.31
C VAL A 41 -1.03 2.01 -1.68
N PRO A 42 0.16 2.35 -2.20
CA PRO A 42 0.30 2.98 -3.51
C PRO A 42 0.14 1.91 -4.61
N PHE A 43 -1.11 1.51 -4.89
CA PHE A 43 -1.41 0.40 -5.80
C PHE A 43 -0.68 0.47 -7.14
N ARG A 44 -0.58 1.65 -7.76
CA ARG A 44 0.15 1.82 -9.03
C ARG A 44 1.64 1.51 -8.91
N TRP A 45 2.26 1.80 -7.76
CA TRP A 45 3.69 1.57 -7.54
C TRP A 45 4.00 0.10 -7.32
N THR A 46 3.10 -0.64 -6.67
CA THR A 46 3.30 -2.06 -6.35
C THR A 46 2.97 -3.00 -7.52
N MET A 47 2.79 -2.46 -8.74
CA MET A 47 2.51 -3.23 -9.95
C MET A 47 3.78 -3.51 -10.77
N LYS A 48 3.83 -4.70 -11.37
CA LYS A 48 4.83 -5.17 -12.34
C LYS A 48 4.17 -5.76 -13.58
N THR A 49 4.92 -5.85 -14.67
CA THR A 49 4.53 -6.63 -15.85
C THR A 49 4.62 -8.12 -15.52
N ALA A 50 3.56 -8.87 -15.82
CA ALA A 50 3.47 -10.28 -15.43
C ALA A 50 4.49 -11.15 -16.18
N GLU A 51 4.81 -10.80 -17.43
CA GLU A 51 5.64 -11.60 -18.34
C GLU A 51 7.14 -11.52 -18.04
N ASN A 52 7.63 -10.37 -17.59
CA ASN A 52 9.07 -10.12 -17.41
C ASN A 52 9.42 -9.51 -16.05
N HIS A 53 8.43 -9.43 -15.16
CA HIS A 53 8.58 -8.95 -13.80
C HIS A 53 9.10 -7.53 -13.62
N ARG A 54 9.15 -6.71 -14.68
CA ARG A 54 9.63 -5.33 -14.60
C ARG A 54 8.57 -4.41 -13.99
N SER A 55 9.02 -3.48 -13.14
CA SER A 55 8.19 -2.37 -12.66
C SER A 55 8.45 -1.13 -13.51
N LYS A 56 7.40 -0.60 -14.15
CA LYS A 56 7.49 0.63 -14.94
C LYS A 56 7.93 1.83 -14.08
N ILE A 57 7.47 1.89 -12.82
CA ILE A 57 7.83 2.97 -11.91
C ILE A 57 9.31 2.88 -11.52
N ALA A 58 9.80 1.68 -11.24
CA ALA A 58 11.22 1.49 -10.92
C ALA A 58 12.12 1.85 -12.12
N ASP A 59 11.73 1.44 -13.33
CA ASP A 59 12.44 1.78 -14.56
C ASP A 59 12.46 3.30 -14.81
N GLU A 60 11.33 3.99 -14.63
CA GLU A 60 11.22 5.44 -14.83
C GLU A 60 12.02 6.26 -13.80
N LEU A 61 12.13 5.78 -12.57
CA LEU A 61 12.80 6.48 -11.46
C LEU A 61 14.23 5.98 -11.19
N GLY A 62 14.68 4.93 -11.86
CA GLY A 62 16.00 4.33 -11.67
C GLY A 62 16.18 3.70 -10.27
N LEU A 63 15.14 3.06 -9.75
CA LEU A 63 15.15 2.46 -8.40
C LEU A 63 15.93 1.15 -8.38
N ALA A 64 16.39 0.74 -7.19
CA ALA A 64 17.06 -0.54 -6.97
C ALA A 64 16.05 -1.71 -6.98
N TYR A 65 15.46 -1.96 -8.14
CA TYR A 65 14.50 -3.04 -8.38
C TYR A 65 15.13 -4.11 -9.28
N ASP A 66 15.01 -5.37 -8.87
CA ASP A 66 15.58 -6.51 -9.59
C ASP A 66 14.46 -7.49 -10.02
N PRO A 67 14.12 -7.55 -11.32
CA PRO A 67 13.11 -8.47 -11.84
C PRO A 67 13.46 -9.94 -11.61
N ASP A 68 14.74 -10.29 -11.53
CA ASP A 68 15.20 -11.69 -11.42
C ASP A 68 15.01 -12.24 -10.00
N LYS A 69 14.80 -11.36 -9.01
CA LYS A 69 14.47 -11.73 -7.62
C LYS A 69 12.99 -12.05 -7.43
N GLU A 70 12.14 -11.78 -8.41
CA GLU A 70 10.71 -12.10 -8.32
C GLU A 70 10.49 -13.62 -8.37
N PRO A 71 9.69 -14.18 -7.45
CA PRO A 71 9.44 -15.62 -7.39
C PRO A 71 8.53 -16.08 -8.53
N ASP A 72 8.78 -17.29 -9.03
CA ASP A 72 7.82 -18.02 -9.87
C ASP A 72 6.74 -18.63 -8.96
N LEU A 73 5.50 -18.17 -9.13
CA LEU A 73 4.35 -18.60 -8.34
C LEU A 73 3.53 -19.70 -9.01
N GLY A 74 3.88 -20.10 -10.24
CA GLY A 74 3.07 -21.01 -11.06
C GLY A 74 1.80 -20.37 -11.64
N PHE A 75 1.61 -19.06 -11.45
CA PHE A 75 0.53 -18.28 -12.06
C PHE A 75 0.98 -16.84 -12.36
N LYS A 76 0.31 -16.20 -13.32
CA LYS A 76 0.60 -14.80 -13.66
C LYS A 76 0.06 -13.85 -12.58
N THR A 77 0.90 -12.95 -12.11
CA THR A 77 0.53 -11.87 -11.20
C THR A 77 1.12 -10.55 -11.67
N ILE A 78 0.34 -9.47 -11.51
CA ILE A 78 0.78 -8.11 -11.77
C ILE A 78 1.31 -7.42 -10.52
N TRP A 79 1.33 -8.10 -9.37
CA TRP A 79 1.80 -7.53 -8.11
C TRP A 79 3.24 -7.94 -7.85
N VAL A 80 4.07 -6.97 -7.46
CA VAL A 80 5.43 -7.22 -6.94
C VAL A 80 5.33 -8.11 -5.72
N GLN A 81 6.14 -9.17 -5.68
CA GLN A 81 6.11 -10.20 -4.66
C GLN A 81 7.38 -10.24 -3.81
N ASN A 82 8.54 -9.90 -4.40
CA ASN A 82 9.79 -9.93 -3.67
C ASN A 82 9.83 -8.79 -2.64
N HIS A 83 10.26 -9.11 -1.42
CA HIS A 83 10.25 -8.17 -0.30
C HIS A 83 11.19 -6.97 -0.51
N GLU A 84 12.36 -7.14 -1.13
CA GLU A 84 13.32 -6.05 -1.36
C GLU A 84 12.76 -5.09 -2.41
N ASN A 85 12.27 -5.63 -3.53
CA ASN A 85 11.62 -4.86 -4.58
C ASN A 85 10.42 -4.07 -4.05
N GLN A 86 9.57 -4.73 -3.27
CA GLN A 86 8.38 -4.10 -2.70
C GLN A 86 8.76 -3.01 -1.70
N ARG A 87 9.76 -3.26 -0.85
CA ARG A 87 10.27 -2.27 0.11
C ARG A 87 10.86 -1.05 -0.60
N GLU A 88 11.68 -1.23 -1.63
CA GLU A 88 12.26 -0.12 -2.39
C GLU A 88 11.18 0.80 -2.97
N LEU A 89 10.13 0.21 -3.57
CA LEU A 89 9.00 0.95 -4.12
C LEU A 89 8.20 1.70 -3.04
N LEU A 90 7.92 1.04 -1.92
CA LEU A 90 7.13 1.63 -0.82
C LEU A 90 7.90 2.71 -0.07
N ASP A 91 9.16 2.45 0.28
CA ASP A 91 10.03 3.38 1.00
C ASP A 91 10.24 4.65 0.16
N THR A 92 10.47 4.51 -1.15
CA THR A 92 10.61 5.64 -2.08
C THR A 92 9.31 6.44 -2.22
N PHE A 93 8.16 5.76 -2.33
CA PHE A 93 6.88 6.46 -2.39
C PHE A 93 6.62 7.28 -1.12
N ILE A 94 6.88 6.68 0.05
CA ILE A 94 6.63 7.31 1.35
C ILE A 94 7.64 8.43 1.62
N SER A 95 8.89 8.33 1.15
CA SER A 95 9.91 9.36 1.36
C SER A 95 9.55 10.71 0.73
N ALA A 96 8.65 10.72 -0.26
CA ALA A 96 8.13 11.95 -0.86
C ALA A 96 7.03 12.64 -0.02
N ILE A 97 6.55 12.01 1.06
CA ILE A 97 5.51 12.53 1.93
C ILE A 97 6.15 13.32 3.08
N GLU A 98 6.01 14.64 3.04
CA GLU A 98 6.52 15.56 4.05
C GLU A 98 5.40 16.13 4.93
N PRO A 99 5.53 16.04 6.27
CA PRO A 99 4.57 16.65 7.19
C PRO A 99 4.39 18.14 6.90
N LYS A 100 3.12 18.58 6.86
CA LYS A 100 2.72 19.99 6.63
C LYS A 100 3.11 20.56 5.26
N LYS A 101 3.61 19.74 4.32
CA LYS A 101 3.96 20.16 2.96
C LYS A 101 3.28 19.32 1.88
N SER A 102 2.96 18.07 2.20
CA SER A 102 2.21 17.18 1.31
C SER A 102 0.70 17.34 1.50
N LEU A 103 -0.02 17.24 0.39
CA LEU A 103 -1.49 17.22 0.37
C LEU A 103 -1.97 15.78 0.11
N ILE A 104 -2.86 15.28 0.96
CA ILE A 104 -3.43 13.93 0.85
C ILE A 104 -4.94 14.04 0.63
N PHE A 105 -5.44 13.45 -0.45
CA PHE A 105 -6.85 13.41 -0.77
C PHE A 105 -7.46 12.08 -0.31
N PHE A 106 -8.44 12.14 0.58
CA PHE A 106 -9.22 10.98 1.00
C PHE A 106 -10.49 10.86 0.15
N TYR A 107 -10.70 9.68 -0.43
CA TYR A 107 -11.91 9.37 -1.18
C TYR A 107 -12.79 8.41 -0.38
N ALA A 108 -13.97 8.86 0.04
CA ALA A 108 -14.96 8.06 0.74
C ALA A 108 -16.18 7.81 -0.17
N LYS A 109 -16.43 6.53 -0.52
CA LYS A 109 -17.53 6.13 -1.41
C LYS A 109 -18.92 6.30 -0.79
N HIS A 110 -19.03 6.20 0.53
CA HIS A 110 -20.27 6.37 1.26
C HIS A 110 -20.01 7.30 2.44
N VAL A 111 -20.39 8.57 2.28
CA VAL A 111 -20.46 9.52 3.38
C VAL A 111 -21.92 9.54 3.84
N PRO A 112 -22.23 9.39 5.15
CA PRO A 112 -23.57 9.66 5.65
C PRO A 112 -24.02 11.05 5.13
N PRO A 113 -25.28 11.20 4.68
CA PRO A 113 -25.72 12.49 4.15
C PRO A 113 -25.47 13.57 5.20
N PRO A 114 -24.86 14.71 4.82
CA PRO A 114 -24.64 15.79 5.76
C PRO A 114 -25.98 16.28 6.30
N LYS A 115 -26.08 16.46 7.62
CA LYS A 115 -27.28 17.02 8.28
C LYS A 115 -27.56 18.47 7.90
N ASP A 116 -26.64 19.15 7.21
CA ASP A 116 -26.75 20.55 6.84
C ASP A 116 -26.16 20.83 5.46
N ASN A 117 -26.77 21.76 4.72
CA ASN A 117 -26.69 21.91 3.26
C ASN A 117 -25.41 22.62 2.75
N ARG A 118 -24.24 22.33 3.34
CA ARG A 118 -22.95 22.92 2.95
C ARG A 118 -21.92 21.84 2.65
N SER A 119 -22.08 21.22 1.49
CA SER A 119 -21.17 20.20 0.96
C SER A 119 -19.96 20.86 0.30
N MET A 120 -18.96 21.24 1.07
CA MET A 120 -17.55 21.23 0.62
C MET A 120 -16.68 20.91 1.83
N LEU A 121 -15.91 19.83 1.76
CA LEU A 121 -14.78 19.55 2.67
C LEU A 121 -13.52 20.14 2.01
N PRO A 122 -13.15 21.41 2.26
CA PRO A 122 -11.82 21.87 1.93
C PRO A 122 -10.86 21.25 2.95
N ILE A 123 -10.23 20.13 2.62
CA ILE A 123 -9.00 19.73 3.31
C ILE A 123 -7.91 20.67 2.79
N GLY A 124 -7.83 21.83 3.42
CA GLY A 124 -6.69 22.74 3.35
C GLY A 124 -5.93 22.64 4.68
N LEU A 125 -4.66 22.25 4.63
CA LEU A 125 -3.75 22.42 5.75
C LEU A 125 -2.79 23.55 5.40
N ARG A 126 -2.73 24.54 6.30
CA ARG A 126 -1.73 25.61 6.35
C ARG A 126 -0.38 25.06 6.80
#